data_AF-A0A9W6Z3U6-F1
#
_entry.id   AF-A0A9W6Z3U6-F1
#
_cell.length_a   1.000
_cell.length_b   1.000
_cell.length_c   1.000
_cell.angle_alpha   90.00
_cell.angle_beta   90.00
_cell.angle_gamma   90.00
#
_symmetry.space_group_name_H-M   'P 1'
#
loop_
_entity.id
_entity.type
_entity.pdbx_description
1 polymer ?
#
loop_
_entity_poly.entity_id
_entity_poly.type
_entity_poly.pdbx_seq_one_letter_code
_entity_poly.pdbx_strand_id
1 'polypeptide(L)'
;MPVSNRKHAIDEIQTKQPDLKRRQHEKIEITMDDEDHCTKNNCCSGKNKESVKPHGFHMPTNGSYSTLKLHRKLNANDGEDEPSSFEKELVDMSNSGKRTAAKQVWTRPTIPEFEIKDKDIEFQQLDAEETFIGDKSAARFFGVTKEGYSVLCNVTGFAHYLYVPVPKGLSTDDLRDFKKYLREGYQGIVDVEIVEKESIWGFNNNTALPFLKVIVDNVRFIGKVRYGFERGEIQYKDLSPVWVG
;
A
#
# COMPACT_ATOMS: atom_id res chain seq x y z
N MET A 1 8.71 -64.47 60.50
CA MET A 1 9.41 -63.43 61.31
C MET A 1 10.56 -62.89 60.46
N PRO A 2 10.76 -61.57 60.43
CA PRO A 2 11.00 -60.73 59.23
C PRO A 2 12.50 -60.41 58.99
N VAL A 3 12.93 -59.75 57.90
CA VAL A 3 13.12 -58.28 57.74
C VAL A 3 13.15 -57.93 56.21
N SER A 4 12.15 -57.23 55.67
CA SER A 4 12.11 -55.79 55.28
C SER A 4 13.22 -55.28 54.34
N ASN A 5 12.86 -54.83 53.13
CA ASN A 5 12.81 -53.40 52.85
C ASN A 5 12.09 -53.00 51.55
N ARG A 6 11.34 -51.90 51.68
CA ARG A 6 10.47 -51.22 50.70
C ARG A 6 11.26 -50.65 49.53
N LYS A 7 10.65 -50.67 48.34
CA LYS A 7 10.87 -49.64 47.32
C LYS A 7 9.52 -49.16 46.79
N HIS A 8 9.43 -47.84 46.71
CA HIS A 8 8.24 -47.05 46.45
C HIS A 8 7.75 -47.19 45.01
N ALA A 9 6.43 -47.25 44.85
CA ALA A 9 5.74 -46.95 43.60
C ALA A 9 5.88 -45.45 43.31
N ILE A 10 6.22 -45.11 42.06
CA ILE A 10 6.14 -43.75 41.54
C ILE A 10 5.27 -43.84 40.28
N ASP A 11 4.22 -43.03 40.29
CA ASP A 11 3.15 -42.96 39.32
C ASP A 11 3.62 -42.53 37.92
N GLU A 12 3.11 -43.20 36.89
CA GLU A 12 3.20 -42.75 35.50
C GLU A 12 2.28 -41.55 35.28
N ILE A 13 2.87 -40.37 35.12
CA ILE A 13 2.17 -39.18 34.63
C ILE A 13 2.31 -39.16 33.10
N GLN A 14 1.26 -39.60 32.41
CA GLN A 14 1.07 -39.36 30.97
C GLN A 14 0.82 -37.87 30.71
N THR A 15 1.84 -37.15 30.27
CA THR A 15 1.70 -35.77 29.77
C THR A 15 1.25 -35.81 28.31
N LYS A 16 -0.03 -35.52 28.08
CA LYS A 16 -0.62 -35.28 26.76
C LYS A 16 0.04 -34.04 26.12
N GLN A 17 0.60 -34.22 24.92
CA GLN A 17 1.01 -33.10 24.06
C GLN A 17 -0.26 -32.39 23.52
N PRO A 18 -0.33 -31.04 23.52
CA PRO A 18 -1.40 -30.34 22.85
C PRO A 18 -1.14 -30.27 21.34
N ASP A 19 -2.13 -30.75 20.57
CA ASP A 19 -2.23 -30.65 19.12
C ASP A 19 -2.05 -29.20 18.63
N LEU A 20 -0.96 -28.94 17.91
CA LEU A 20 -0.79 -27.73 17.10
C LEU A 20 -1.74 -27.81 15.90
N LYS A 21 -2.92 -27.19 16.03
CA LYS A 21 -3.81 -26.93 14.90
C LYS A 21 -3.05 -26.15 13.82
N ARG A 22 -2.68 -26.84 12.74
CA ARG A 22 -2.26 -26.23 11.46
C ARG A 22 -3.31 -25.21 11.06
N ARG A 23 -2.93 -23.93 10.99
CA ARG A 23 -3.74 -22.91 10.32
C ARG A 23 -3.80 -23.28 8.85
N GLN A 24 -4.94 -23.79 8.42
CA GLN A 24 -5.23 -24.01 7.01
C GLN A 24 -5.27 -22.62 6.36
N HIS A 25 -4.49 -22.45 5.28
CA HIS A 25 -4.66 -21.30 4.41
C HIS A 25 -6.00 -21.49 3.69
N GLU A 26 -7.03 -20.77 4.12
CA GLU A 26 -8.27 -20.66 3.35
C GLU A 26 -7.92 -20.03 2.00
N LYS A 27 -8.22 -20.79 0.94
CA LYS A 27 -8.20 -20.35 -0.45
C LYS A 27 -9.14 -19.14 -0.55
N ILE A 28 -8.58 -17.98 -0.90
CA ILE A 28 -9.40 -16.84 -1.32
C ILE A 28 -9.86 -17.17 -2.74
N GLU A 29 -11.07 -17.70 -2.87
CA GLU A 29 -11.75 -17.82 -4.16
C GLU A 29 -12.37 -16.46 -4.48
N ILE A 30 -11.86 -15.79 -5.52
CA ILE A 30 -12.44 -14.56 -6.05
C ILE A 30 -13.47 -15.01 -7.09
N THR A 31 -14.75 -14.99 -6.70
CA THR A 31 -15.87 -15.13 -7.65
C THR A 31 -16.15 -13.78 -8.28
N MET A 32 -16.08 -13.71 -9.61
CA MET A 32 -16.53 -12.56 -10.38
C MET A 32 -18.00 -12.78 -10.70
N ASP A 33 -18.89 -12.09 -9.98
CA ASP A 33 -20.32 -12.07 -10.28
C ASP A 33 -20.58 -10.97 -11.33
N ASP A 34 -20.73 -11.40 -12.59
CA ASP A 34 -21.15 -10.57 -13.71
C ASP A 34 -22.69 -10.43 -13.68
N GLU A 35 -23.21 -9.42 -12.97
CA GLU A 35 -24.60 -8.96 -13.21
C GLU A 35 -24.69 -7.43 -13.34
N ASP A 36 -24.84 -7.00 -14.60
CA ASP A 36 -25.22 -5.66 -15.02
C ASP A 36 -26.70 -5.40 -14.75
N HIS A 37 -27.03 -4.42 -13.91
CA HIS A 37 -28.35 -3.79 -13.96
C HIS A 37 -28.28 -2.28 -13.65
N CYS A 38 -28.33 -1.48 -14.71
CA CYS A 38 -28.55 -0.04 -14.63
C CYS A 38 -30.05 0.25 -14.56
N THR A 39 -30.52 0.77 -13.42
CA THR A 39 -31.85 1.39 -13.33
C THR A 39 -31.70 2.88 -13.06
N LYS A 40 -32.15 3.65 -14.05
CA LYS A 40 -32.30 5.11 -14.03
C LYS A 40 -33.33 5.54 -12.99
N ASN A 41 -33.19 6.80 -12.58
CA ASN A 41 -34.14 7.67 -11.88
C ASN A 41 -33.97 7.70 -10.35
N ASN A 42 -33.51 8.82 -9.79
CA ASN A 42 -34.45 9.82 -9.28
C ASN A 42 -33.76 11.17 -9.02
N CYS A 43 -34.48 12.23 -9.36
CA CYS A 43 -34.04 13.62 -9.33
C CYS A 43 -34.57 14.30 -8.05
N CYS A 44 -33.73 15.11 -7.41
CA CYS A 44 -34.07 16.18 -6.45
C CYS A 44 -34.77 15.82 -5.13
N SER A 45 -34.16 16.21 -3.99
CA SER A 45 -34.54 17.43 -3.23
C SER A 45 -34.00 17.40 -1.80
N GLY A 46 -33.30 18.46 -1.37
CA GLY A 46 -32.84 18.61 0.02
C GLY A 46 -32.03 19.88 0.23
N LYS A 47 -32.63 20.85 0.91
CA LYS A 47 -32.04 22.15 1.27
C LYS A 47 -31.21 21.98 2.55
N ASN A 48 -29.95 22.42 2.54
CA ASN A 48 -29.36 23.30 3.56
C ASN A 48 -27.89 23.61 3.21
N LYS A 49 -27.54 24.89 3.29
CA LYS A 49 -26.27 25.46 2.84
C LYS A 49 -25.36 25.70 4.04
N GLU A 50 -24.19 25.07 4.05
CA GLU A 50 -23.02 25.60 4.74
C GLU A 50 -21.81 25.50 3.81
N SER A 51 -21.13 26.62 3.58
CA SER A 51 -20.20 26.80 2.47
C SER A 51 -18.74 26.57 2.90
N VAL A 52 -18.26 25.34 2.72
CA VAL A 52 -16.82 25.07 2.78
C VAL A 52 -16.23 25.39 1.40
N LYS A 53 -15.24 26.29 1.33
CA LYS A 53 -14.59 26.67 0.06
C LYS A 53 -13.50 25.64 -0.31
N PRO A 54 -13.61 24.91 -1.44
CA PRO A 54 -12.57 23.98 -1.86
C PRO A 54 -11.39 24.73 -2.51
N HIS A 55 -10.18 24.45 -2.06
CA HIS A 55 -8.93 24.93 -2.65
C HIS A 55 -8.48 23.97 -3.77
N GLY A 56 -9.08 24.11 -4.95
CA GLY A 56 -8.67 23.41 -6.16
C GLY A 56 -7.78 24.28 -7.05
N PHE A 57 -6.88 23.65 -7.80
CA PHE A 57 -6.04 24.30 -8.81
C PHE A 57 -6.88 25.16 -9.76
N HIS A 58 -6.58 26.46 -9.82
CA HIS A 58 -7.20 27.41 -10.74
C HIS A 58 -6.36 27.52 -12.01
N MET A 59 -6.87 27.00 -13.14
CA MET A 59 -6.41 27.51 -14.43
C MET A 59 -6.84 28.97 -14.56
N PRO A 60 -5.94 29.91 -14.90
CA PRO A 60 -6.31 31.30 -15.08
C PRO A 60 -7.12 31.44 -16.38
N THR A 61 -8.44 31.32 -16.29
CA THR A 61 -9.37 31.64 -17.39
C THR A 61 -9.67 33.13 -17.48
N ASN A 62 -9.04 33.96 -16.66
CA ASN A 62 -9.35 35.38 -16.52
C ASN A 62 -8.55 36.26 -17.50
N GLY A 63 -8.40 35.82 -18.74
CA GLY A 63 -7.99 36.69 -19.84
C GLY A 63 -9.21 37.40 -20.40
N SER A 64 -9.22 38.73 -20.44
CA SER A 64 -10.19 39.44 -21.28
C SER A 64 -9.77 39.28 -22.74
N TYR A 65 -10.38 38.32 -23.43
CA TYR A 65 -10.12 38.07 -24.84
C TYR A 65 -10.84 39.12 -25.70
N SER A 66 -10.06 39.79 -26.56
CA SER A 66 -10.56 40.75 -27.55
C SER A 66 -10.44 40.09 -28.93
N THR A 67 -11.50 40.17 -29.73
CA THR A 67 -11.54 39.71 -31.13
C THR A 67 -10.34 40.21 -31.91
N LEU A 68 -10.04 41.51 -31.79
CA LEU A 68 -8.92 42.17 -32.46
C LEU A 68 -7.55 41.61 -32.03
N LYS A 69 -7.40 41.24 -30.74
CA LYS A 69 -6.15 40.66 -30.23
C LYS A 69 -5.97 39.20 -30.68
N LEU A 70 -7.05 38.44 -30.77
CA LEU A 70 -7.02 37.05 -31.24
C LEU A 70 -6.76 36.99 -32.75
N HIS A 71 -7.52 37.76 -33.52
CA HIS A 71 -7.42 37.87 -34.97
C HIS A 71 -6.00 38.30 -35.40
N ARG A 72 -5.46 39.36 -34.80
CA ARG A 72 -4.08 39.83 -35.07
C ARG A 72 -3.00 38.80 -34.73
N LYS A 73 -3.25 37.92 -33.76
CA LYS A 73 -2.28 36.88 -33.35
C LYS A 73 -2.31 35.66 -34.27
N LEU A 74 -3.46 35.39 -34.89
CA LEU A 74 -3.65 34.27 -35.83
C LEU A 74 -3.33 34.68 -37.28
N ASN A 75 -3.65 35.92 -37.67
CA ASN A 75 -3.52 36.44 -39.04
C ASN A 75 -2.46 37.54 -39.13
N ALA A 76 -1.26 37.29 -38.62
CA ALA A 76 -0.21 38.30 -38.47
C ALA A 76 0.33 38.89 -39.79
N ASN A 77 -0.02 38.33 -40.96
CA ASN A 77 0.59 38.67 -42.25
C ASN A 77 -0.38 39.03 -43.39
N ASP A 78 -1.70 38.95 -43.23
CA ASP A 78 -2.66 39.20 -44.32
C ASP A 78 -3.54 40.43 -44.03
N GLY A 79 -3.55 41.37 -44.98
CA GLY A 79 -4.03 42.75 -44.85
C GLY A 79 -5.54 42.96 -44.85
N GLU A 80 -6.33 42.03 -44.33
CA GLU A 80 -7.77 42.22 -44.14
C GLU A 80 -8.12 42.12 -42.65
N ASP A 81 -8.26 43.28 -42.02
CA ASP A 81 -8.46 43.47 -40.57
C ASP A 81 -9.88 43.10 -40.07
N GLU A 82 -10.68 42.38 -40.86
CA GLU A 82 -12.05 42.02 -40.47
C GLU A 82 -12.13 40.59 -39.91
N PRO A 83 -12.57 40.41 -38.66
CA PRO A 83 -12.67 39.08 -38.06
C PRO A 83 -13.68 38.21 -38.81
N SER A 84 -13.34 36.93 -38.98
CA SER A 84 -14.19 35.97 -39.69
C SER A 84 -15.54 35.81 -38.99
N SER A 85 -16.55 35.34 -39.74
CA SER A 85 -17.87 35.01 -39.18
C SER A 85 -17.77 34.07 -37.97
N PHE A 86 -16.81 33.14 -38.00
CA PHE A 86 -16.57 32.19 -36.92
C PHE A 86 -15.96 32.83 -35.67
N GLU A 87 -15.03 33.77 -35.83
CA GLU A 87 -14.45 34.50 -34.68
C GLU A 87 -15.45 35.42 -34.00
N LYS A 88 -16.35 36.03 -34.79
CA LYS A 88 -17.47 36.82 -34.28
C LYS A 88 -18.40 35.92 -33.44
N GLU A 89 -18.76 34.75 -33.95
CA GLU A 89 -19.60 33.77 -33.24
C GLU A 89 -18.94 33.21 -31.96
N LEU A 90 -17.64 32.91 -31.98
CA LEU A 90 -16.87 32.45 -30.81
C LEU A 90 -16.83 33.49 -29.69
N VAL A 91 -16.64 34.77 -30.05
CA VAL A 91 -16.65 35.84 -29.05
C VAL A 91 -18.05 36.08 -28.51
N ASP A 92 -19.07 36.01 -29.35
CA ASP A 92 -20.47 36.09 -28.91
C ASP A 92 -20.85 34.91 -28.01
N MET A 93 -20.38 33.69 -28.28
CA MET A 93 -20.52 32.53 -27.38
C MET A 93 -19.76 32.72 -26.07
N SER A 94 -18.55 33.28 -26.10
CA SER A 94 -17.76 33.55 -24.89
C SER A 94 -18.36 34.65 -24.00
N ASN A 95 -18.96 35.68 -24.62
CA ASN A 95 -19.59 36.79 -23.93
C ASN A 95 -21.02 36.45 -23.49
N SER A 96 -21.75 35.64 -24.25
CA SER A 96 -23.03 35.06 -23.81
C SER A 96 -22.83 33.98 -22.74
N GLY A 97 -21.71 33.26 -22.74
CA GLY A 97 -21.29 32.35 -21.67
C GLY A 97 -20.96 33.05 -20.33
N LYS A 98 -20.79 34.38 -20.33
CA LYS A 98 -20.72 35.19 -19.09
C LYS A 98 -22.11 35.48 -18.48
N ARG A 99 -23.21 35.13 -19.17
CA ARG A 99 -24.55 35.11 -18.55
C ARG A 99 -24.70 33.81 -17.79
N THR A 100 -24.33 33.84 -16.51
CA THR A 100 -24.83 32.92 -15.46
C THR A 100 -24.77 31.41 -15.78
N ALA A 101 -23.87 30.95 -16.65
CA ALA A 101 -23.57 29.53 -16.71
C ALA A 101 -22.79 29.21 -15.44
N ALA A 102 -23.51 28.87 -14.37
CA ALA A 102 -22.92 28.41 -13.13
C ALA A 102 -21.88 27.35 -13.49
N LYS A 103 -20.61 27.61 -13.15
CA LYS A 103 -19.51 26.69 -13.39
C LYS A 103 -19.96 25.31 -12.94
N GLN A 104 -20.12 24.39 -13.88
CA GLN A 104 -20.69 23.08 -13.57
C GLN A 104 -19.62 22.29 -12.82
N VAL A 105 -19.75 22.26 -11.48
CA VAL A 105 -18.86 21.53 -10.59
C VAL A 105 -19.56 20.24 -10.21
N TRP A 106 -19.10 19.13 -10.78
CA TRP A 106 -19.54 17.80 -10.37
C TRP A 106 -18.80 17.43 -9.09
N THR A 107 -19.55 17.30 -8.00
CA THR A 107 -19.01 16.85 -6.71
C THR A 107 -19.40 15.40 -6.48
N ARG A 108 -18.62 14.71 -5.66
CA ARG A 108 -18.98 13.37 -5.19
C ARG A 108 -20.18 13.45 -4.24
N PRO A 109 -20.95 12.36 -4.11
CA PRO A 109 -22.03 12.31 -3.12
C PRO A 109 -21.52 12.62 -1.71
N THR A 110 -22.35 13.25 -0.89
CA THR A 110 -22.05 13.50 0.52
C THR A 110 -22.12 12.19 1.30
N ILE A 111 -21.15 12.00 2.20
CA ILE A 111 -21.11 10.83 3.08
C ILE A 111 -22.21 10.97 4.14
N PRO A 112 -23.10 9.99 4.32
CA PRO A 112 -24.10 10.01 5.39
C PRO A 112 -23.41 9.89 6.76
N GLU A 113 -24.05 10.34 7.82
CA GLU A 113 -23.50 10.14 9.16
C GLU A 113 -23.53 8.64 9.54
N PHE A 114 -22.40 8.11 10.01
CA PHE A 114 -22.28 6.72 10.44
C PHE A 114 -21.26 6.57 11.57
N GLU A 115 -21.48 5.56 12.41
CA GLU A 115 -20.56 5.15 13.46
C GLU A 115 -19.55 4.13 12.91
N ILE A 116 -18.26 4.37 13.17
CA ILE A 116 -17.15 3.54 12.63
C ILE A 116 -17.25 2.08 13.09
N LYS A 117 -17.84 1.83 14.26
CA LYS A 117 -17.91 0.49 14.86
C LYS A 117 -19.00 -0.40 14.28
N ASP A 118 -19.98 0.20 13.61
CA ASP A 118 -21.21 -0.49 13.23
C ASP A 118 -21.26 -0.82 11.73
N LYS A 119 -20.27 -0.36 10.95
CA LYS A 119 -20.24 -0.53 9.49
C LYS A 119 -18.86 -0.80 8.94
N ASP A 120 -18.81 -1.76 8.04
CA ASP A 120 -17.65 -2.03 7.19
C ASP A 120 -17.56 -1.01 6.05
N ILE A 121 -16.33 -0.74 5.61
CA ILE A 121 -16.04 0.10 4.45
C ILE A 121 -15.55 -0.80 3.32
N GLU A 122 -16.45 -1.10 2.39
CA GLU A 122 -16.15 -1.88 1.19
C GLU A 122 -15.84 -0.93 0.03
N PHE A 123 -14.67 -1.09 -0.59
CA PHE A 123 -14.27 -0.25 -1.71
C PHE A 123 -13.35 -1.00 -2.66
N GLN A 124 -13.40 -0.61 -3.94
CA GLN A 124 -12.45 -1.08 -4.94
C GLN A 124 -11.22 -0.17 -4.92
N GLN A 125 -10.05 -0.76 -4.66
CA GLN A 125 -8.78 -0.06 -4.77
C GLN A 125 -8.46 0.21 -6.24
N LEU A 126 -7.95 1.41 -6.53
CA LEU A 126 -7.57 1.88 -7.86
C LEU A 126 -6.07 2.12 -7.96
N ASP A 127 -5.46 2.62 -6.89
CA ASP A 127 -4.04 2.91 -6.83
C ASP A 127 -3.50 2.65 -5.42
N ALA A 128 -2.20 2.39 -5.35
CA ALA A 128 -1.50 2.14 -4.11
C ALA A 128 -0.13 2.83 -4.12
N GLU A 129 0.19 3.55 -3.04
CA GLU A 129 1.51 4.12 -2.86
C GLU A 129 2.08 3.77 -1.49
N GLU A 130 3.41 3.73 -1.41
CA GLU A 130 4.08 3.64 -0.12
C GLU A 130 4.19 5.03 0.51
N THR A 131 3.96 5.09 1.82
CA THR A 131 4.11 6.31 2.61
C THR A 131 4.73 6.03 3.98
N PHE A 132 4.92 7.08 4.76
CA PHE A 132 5.37 7.01 6.14
C PHE A 132 4.30 7.62 7.05
N ILE A 133 3.84 6.85 8.03
CA ILE A 133 2.96 7.33 9.09
C ILE A 133 3.77 7.33 10.38
N GLY A 134 4.23 8.53 10.77
CA GLY A 134 5.33 8.66 11.72
C GLY A 134 6.63 8.12 11.10
N ASP A 135 7.36 7.30 11.84
CA ASP A 135 8.63 6.71 11.40
C ASP A 135 8.48 5.32 10.74
N LYS A 136 7.25 4.80 10.64
CA LYS A 136 6.95 3.46 10.12
C LYS A 136 6.45 3.54 8.68
N SER A 137 6.86 2.57 7.85
CA SER A 137 6.27 2.39 6.52
C SER A 137 4.78 2.04 6.63
N ALA A 138 3.99 2.54 5.68
CA ALA A 138 2.58 2.24 5.53
C ALA A 138 2.21 2.21 4.03
N ALA A 139 1.19 1.45 3.68
CA ALA A 139 0.62 1.46 2.33
C ALA A 139 -0.64 2.34 2.32
N ARG A 140 -0.73 3.25 1.35
CA ARG A 140 -1.93 4.04 1.08
C ARG A 140 -2.65 3.46 -0.11
N PHE A 141 -3.86 2.99 0.10
CA PHE A 141 -4.76 2.58 -0.96
C PHE A 141 -5.76 3.70 -1.24
N PHE A 142 -5.87 4.07 -2.51
CA PHE A 142 -6.88 4.98 -3.01
C PHE A 142 -7.95 4.18 -3.74
N GLY A 143 -9.21 4.51 -3.54
CA GLY A 143 -10.27 3.78 -4.21
C GLY A 143 -11.63 4.45 -4.13
N VAL A 144 -12.64 3.69 -4.54
CA VAL A 144 -14.03 4.14 -4.54
C VAL A 144 -14.97 3.07 -4.00
N THR A 145 -15.96 3.47 -3.20
CA THR A 145 -17.06 2.57 -2.79
C THR A 145 -18.05 2.35 -3.92
N LYS A 146 -18.95 1.36 -3.76
CA LYS A 146 -20.05 1.10 -4.70
C LYS A 146 -20.95 2.33 -4.89
N GLU A 147 -21.12 3.14 -3.86
CA GLU A 147 -21.91 4.39 -3.83
C GLU A 147 -21.16 5.59 -4.43
N GLY A 148 -19.88 5.44 -4.80
CA GLY A 148 -19.08 6.48 -5.44
C GLY A 148 -18.31 7.41 -4.48
N TYR A 149 -18.18 7.04 -3.21
CA TYR A 149 -17.34 7.77 -2.25
C TYR A 149 -15.86 7.50 -2.51
N SER A 150 -15.02 8.52 -2.45
CA SER A 150 -13.57 8.32 -2.49
C SER A 150 -13.06 7.85 -1.13
N VAL A 151 -12.20 6.84 -1.16
CA VAL A 151 -11.58 6.25 0.04
C VAL A 151 -10.06 6.44 -0.03
N LEU A 152 -9.49 6.90 1.09
CA LEU A 152 -8.07 6.79 1.39
C LEU A 152 -7.94 5.82 2.57
N CYS A 153 -7.35 4.66 2.33
CA CYS A 153 -7.11 3.64 3.35
C CYS A 153 -5.62 3.56 3.67
N ASN A 154 -5.26 3.89 4.91
CA ASN A 154 -3.90 3.75 5.44
C ASN A 154 -3.74 2.37 6.08
N VAL A 155 -3.04 1.46 5.41
CA VAL A 155 -2.68 0.15 5.97
C VAL A 155 -1.35 0.27 6.69
N THR A 156 -1.38 0.03 8.00
CA THR A 156 -0.24 0.16 8.91
C THR A 156 0.08 -1.18 9.56
N GLY A 157 1.27 -1.30 10.15
CA GLY A 157 1.69 -2.51 10.88
C GLY A 157 2.33 -3.59 10.00
N PHE A 158 2.49 -3.34 8.70
CA PHE A 158 3.29 -4.17 7.82
C PHE A 158 4.78 -3.77 7.90
N ALA A 159 5.63 -4.68 8.36
CA ALA A 159 7.07 -4.52 8.35
C ALA A 159 7.66 -5.18 7.09
N HIS A 160 8.61 -4.49 6.47
CA HIS A 160 9.30 -5.01 5.30
C HIS A 160 10.23 -6.15 5.71
N TYR A 161 10.52 -7.08 4.79
CA TYR A 161 11.46 -8.16 5.07
C TYR A 161 12.21 -8.59 3.82
N LEU A 162 13.39 -9.16 4.02
CA LEU A 162 14.17 -9.83 2.99
C LEU A 162 14.57 -11.23 3.46
N TYR A 163 14.76 -12.13 2.50
CA TYR A 163 15.27 -13.47 2.76
C TYR A 163 16.71 -13.58 2.25
N VAL A 164 17.60 -14.11 3.09
CA VAL A 164 18.97 -14.48 2.70
C VAL A 164 19.26 -15.89 3.21
N PRO A 165 19.98 -16.75 2.48
CA PRO A 165 20.41 -18.05 3.00
C PRO A 165 21.19 -17.88 4.29
N VAL A 166 21.00 -18.82 5.21
CA VAL A 166 21.76 -18.82 6.47
C VAL A 166 23.26 -18.99 6.17
N PRO A 167 24.12 -18.07 6.65
CA PRO A 167 25.57 -18.22 6.52
C PRO A 167 26.07 -19.51 7.16
N LYS A 168 27.07 -20.15 6.54
CA LYS A 168 27.67 -21.38 7.09
C LYS A 168 28.25 -21.09 8.48
N GLY A 169 27.84 -21.88 9.48
CA GLY A 169 28.28 -21.74 10.86
C GLY A 169 27.36 -20.88 11.74
N LEU A 170 26.32 -20.25 11.20
CA LEU A 170 25.31 -19.57 12.01
C LEU A 170 24.29 -20.59 12.51
N SER A 171 24.27 -20.82 13.83
CA SER A 171 23.31 -21.72 14.49
C SER A 171 22.10 -20.97 15.06
N THR A 172 21.08 -21.72 15.47
CA THR A 172 19.93 -21.16 16.22
C THR A 172 20.34 -20.52 17.54
N ASP A 173 21.39 -21.03 18.18
CA ASP A 173 21.88 -20.55 19.48
C ASP A 173 22.57 -19.19 19.33
N ASP A 174 23.23 -18.96 18.19
CA ASP A 174 23.87 -17.69 17.85
C ASP A 174 22.88 -16.60 17.40
N LEU A 175 21.64 -16.97 17.08
CA LEU A 175 20.67 -16.06 16.47
C LEU A 175 20.36 -14.85 17.37
N ARG A 176 20.33 -15.04 18.69
CA ARG A 176 20.09 -13.94 19.64
C ARG A 176 21.19 -12.87 19.56
N ASP A 177 22.43 -13.31 19.54
CA ASP A 177 23.60 -12.42 19.48
C ASP A 177 23.77 -11.82 18.09
N PHE A 178 23.48 -12.59 17.04
CA PHE A 178 23.46 -12.10 15.67
C PHE A 178 22.40 -11.02 15.44
N LYS A 179 21.18 -11.17 15.99
CA LYS A 179 20.16 -10.11 15.99
C LYS A 179 20.66 -8.83 16.65
N LYS A 180 21.38 -8.96 17.77
CA LYS A 180 21.94 -7.81 18.49
C LYS A 180 23.01 -7.12 17.63
N TYR A 181 23.94 -7.89 17.06
CA TYR A 181 24.95 -7.39 16.13
C TYR A 181 24.33 -6.62 14.95
N LEU A 182 23.31 -7.16 14.30
CA LEU A 182 22.63 -6.48 13.20
C LEU A 182 21.93 -5.18 13.61
N ARG A 183 21.29 -5.15 14.79
CA ARG A 183 20.67 -3.92 15.33
C ARG A 183 21.68 -2.83 15.67
N GLU A 184 22.90 -3.21 16.05
CA GLU A 184 23.98 -2.25 16.32
C GLU A 184 24.60 -1.70 15.03
N GLY A 185 24.70 -2.51 13.98
CA GLY A 185 25.28 -2.12 12.68
C GLY A 185 24.31 -1.47 11.70
N TYR A 186 23.01 -1.78 11.78
CA TYR A 186 22.01 -1.35 10.81
C TYR A 186 20.76 -0.78 11.49
N GLN A 187 20.25 0.30 10.92
CA GLN A 187 19.01 0.94 11.39
C GLN A 187 17.78 0.15 10.95
N GLY A 188 16.74 0.20 11.78
CA GLY A 188 15.42 -0.32 11.45
C GLY A 188 15.25 -1.85 11.53
N ILE A 189 16.26 -2.59 12.00
CA ILE A 189 16.15 -4.03 12.20
C ILE A 189 15.16 -4.31 13.35
N VAL A 190 14.02 -4.91 13.01
CA VAL A 190 12.98 -5.31 13.98
C VAL A 190 13.31 -6.68 14.54
N ASP A 191 13.47 -7.66 13.66
CA ASP A 191 13.77 -9.03 14.06
C ASP A 191 14.47 -9.83 12.94
N VAL A 192 15.00 -10.99 13.30
CA VAL A 192 15.58 -11.96 12.36
C VAL A 192 15.10 -13.36 12.72
N GLU A 193 14.58 -14.11 11.78
CA GLU A 193 14.08 -15.48 12.02
C GLU A 193 14.78 -16.46 11.07
N ILE A 194 15.09 -17.67 11.54
CA ILE A 194 15.49 -18.76 10.63
C ILE A 194 14.21 -19.48 10.19
N VAL A 195 14.02 -19.60 8.88
CA VAL A 195 12.85 -20.24 8.26
C VAL A 195 13.28 -21.14 7.10
N GLU A 196 12.57 -22.24 6.90
CA GLU A 196 12.78 -23.14 5.76
C GLU A 196 12.10 -22.58 4.51
N LYS A 197 12.87 -22.40 3.42
CA LYS A 197 12.39 -21.90 2.12
C LYS A 197 13.08 -22.62 0.97
N GLU A 198 12.39 -22.67 -0.17
CA GLU A 198 12.94 -23.21 -1.41
C GLU A 198 13.25 -22.09 -2.38
N SER A 199 14.38 -22.20 -3.08
CA SER A 199 14.71 -21.29 -4.18
C SER A 199 13.80 -21.56 -5.37
N ILE A 200 13.34 -20.50 -6.03
CA ILE A 200 12.60 -20.60 -7.30
C ILE A 200 13.51 -20.98 -8.48
N TRP A 201 14.84 -20.90 -8.29
CA TRP A 201 15.81 -21.21 -9.34
C TRP A 201 16.16 -22.70 -9.35
N GLY A 202 15.80 -23.37 -10.44
CA GLY A 202 16.01 -24.81 -10.61
C GLY A 202 15.02 -25.67 -9.82
N PHE A 203 14.98 -26.96 -10.13
CA PHE A 203 14.23 -27.93 -9.36
C PHE A 203 15.15 -28.61 -8.34
N ASN A 204 14.94 -28.31 -7.05
CA ASN A 204 15.77 -28.82 -5.96
C ASN A 204 15.09 -29.98 -5.21
N ASN A 205 14.44 -30.90 -5.93
CA ASN A 205 13.78 -32.08 -5.36
C ASN A 205 12.87 -31.77 -4.15
N ASN A 206 12.16 -30.63 -4.17
CA ASN A 206 11.33 -30.13 -3.06
C ASN A 206 12.06 -30.13 -1.70
N THR A 207 13.34 -29.77 -1.71
CA THR A 207 14.18 -29.67 -0.51
C THR A 207 14.25 -28.22 -0.07
N ALA A 208 13.61 -27.91 1.04
CA ALA A 208 13.76 -26.62 1.70
C ALA A 208 15.16 -26.46 2.31
N LEU A 209 15.66 -25.23 2.24
CA LEU A 209 16.91 -24.82 2.85
C LEU A 209 16.64 -23.75 3.91
N PRO A 210 17.53 -23.58 4.90
CA PRO A 210 17.38 -22.55 5.91
C PRO A 210 17.72 -21.16 5.36
N PHE A 211 16.79 -20.22 5.54
CA PHE A 211 16.92 -18.80 5.22
C PHE A 211 16.73 -17.94 6.47
N LEU A 212 17.50 -16.86 6.57
CA LEU A 212 17.21 -15.75 7.46
C LEU A 212 16.13 -14.88 6.84
N LYS A 213 15.01 -14.71 7.55
CA LYS A 213 14.01 -13.67 7.32
C LYS A 213 14.40 -12.47 8.18
N VAL A 214 14.97 -11.45 7.54
CA VAL A 214 15.37 -10.20 8.19
C VAL A 214 14.24 -9.20 8.07
N ILE A 215 13.64 -8.81 9.19
CA ILE A 215 12.48 -7.92 9.27
C ILE A 215 12.95 -6.50 9.59
N VAL A 216 12.46 -5.53 8.83
CA VAL A 216 12.85 -4.12 8.87
C VAL A 216 11.60 -3.25 8.99
N ASP A 217 11.62 -2.26 9.89
CA ASP A 217 10.47 -1.39 10.18
C ASP A 217 10.16 -0.36 9.08
N ASN A 218 11.14 -0.04 8.25
CA ASN A 218 11.08 1.01 7.26
C ASN A 218 11.78 0.59 5.96
N VAL A 219 11.11 0.76 4.83
CA VAL A 219 11.64 0.42 3.50
C VAL A 219 12.96 1.10 3.18
N ARG A 220 13.23 2.29 3.75
CA ARG A 220 14.44 3.07 3.48
C ARG A 220 15.71 2.32 3.90
N PHE A 221 15.61 1.46 4.90
CA PHE A 221 16.76 0.73 5.43
C PHE A 221 16.98 -0.62 4.74
N ILE A 222 15.95 -1.20 4.12
CA ILE A 222 16.04 -2.56 3.54
C ILE A 222 17.13 -2.66 2.47
N GLY A 223 17.32 -1.62 1.67
CA GLY A 223 18.36 -1.57 0.63
C GLY A 223 19.77 -1.61 1.21
N LYS A 224 20.02 -0.90 2.31
CA LYS A 224 21.34 -0.90 2.99
C LYS A 224 21.64 -2.25 3.62
N VAL A 225 20.65 -2.86 4.26
CA VAL A 225 20.79 -4.19 4.87
C VAL A 225 21.08 -5.23 3.79
N ARG A 226 20.32 -5.23 2.69
CA ARG A 226 20.55 -6.11 1.54
C ARG A 226 21.97 -5.97 0.99
N TYR A 227 22.40 -4.74 0.74
CA TYR A 227 23.74 -4.43 0.25
C TYR A 227 24.85 -4.94 1.19
N GLY A 228 24.63 -4.82 2.51
CA GLY A 228 25.54 -5.36 3.50
C GLY A 228 25.74 -6.87 3.40
N PHE A 229 24.67 -7.62 3.10
CA PHE A 229 24.75 -9.05 2.82
C PHE A 229 25.43 -9.36 1.48
N GLU A 230 25.09 -8.62 0.42
CA GLU A 230 25.63 -8.84 -0.94
C GLU A 230 27.14 -8.58 -1.03
N ARG A 231 27.66 -7.61 -0.27
CA ARG A 231 29.09 -7.24 -0.30
C ARG A 231 29.93 -7.84 0.80
N GLY A 232 29.34 -8.61 1.70
CA GLY A 232 30.05 -9.18 2.84
C GLY A 232 30.53 -8.13 3.85
N GLU A 233 29.82 -7.01 3.98
CA GLU A 233 30.06 -6.00 5.02
C GLU A 233 29.55 -6.49 6.39
N ILE A 234 28.60 -7.43 6.38
CA ILE A 234 28.09 -8.12 7.57
C ILE A 234 29.06 -9.24 7.95
N GLN A 235 29.98 -8.93 8.86
CA GLN A 235 31.02 -9.85 9.34
C GLN A 235 30.78 -10.17 10.82
N TYR A 236 30.03 -11.24 11.07
CA TYR A 236 29.82 -11.77 12.42
C TYR A 236 30.54 -13.10 12.55
N LYS A 237 31.41 -13.27 13.56
CA LYS A 237 32.15 -14.53 13.85
C LYS A 237 32.79 -15.19 12.61
N ASP A 238 33.34 -14.40 11.69
CA ASP A 238 33.93 -14.88 10.43
C ASP A 238 32.99 -15.77 9.59
N LEU A 239 31.66 -15.57 9.71
CA LEU A 239 30.68 -16.27 8.89
C LEU A 239 30.93 -15.94 7.41
N SER A 240 31.31 -16.95 6.64
CA SER A 240 31.50 -16.78 5.19
C SER A 240 30.14 -16.58 4.52
N PRO A 241 29.96 -15.56 3.64
CA PRO A 241 28.81 -15.50 2.77
C PRO A 241 28.77 -16.77 1.91
N VAL A 242 27.62 -17.44 1.85
CA VAL A 242 27.45 -18.72 1.12
C VAL A 242 27.61 -18.57 -0.39
N TRP A 243 27.68 -17.32 -0.88
CA TRP A 243 27.60 -16.94 -2.29
C TRP A 243 28.92 -16.90 -3.05
N VAL A 244 30.04 -17.25 -2.41
CA VAL A 244 31.34 -17.43 -3.10
C VAL A 244 31.53 -18.92 -3.36
N GLY A 245 31.09 -19.36 -4.53
CA GLY A 245 31.27 -20.70 -5.07
C GLY A 245 31.36 -20.65 -6.58
#